data_AF-A0A3E0NII2-F1
#
_entry.id   AF-A0A3E0NII2-F1
#
_cell.length_a   1.000
_cell.length_b   1.000
_cell.length_c   1.000
_cell.angle_alpha   90.00
_cell.angle_beta   90.00
_cell.angle_gamma   90.00
#
_symmetry.space_group_name_H-M   'P 1'
#
loop_
_entity.id
_entity.type
_entity.pdbx_description
1 polymer ?
#
loop_
_entity_poly.entity_id
_entity_poly.type
_entity_poly.pdbx_seq_one_letter_code
_entity_poly.pdbx_strand_id
1 'polypeptide(L)'
;ELPLEGKISVFDWVAGGLPDVGDLLVKYRALLSSSDDNAFEELSSVQLALEANDGWSSQNRVETTLTQLGLDGDEHLADLSGGWRRRVALARALVSEPDLLLLDEPTNHLDIPTIMWLEQQLQSFRGAIILITHDRRFLQAIANRIGELDRGMLSVWEGSYRDFLKHRAEQLAAEETANALFDKKLAQEEVWIRQGIKARRTRNEGRVRRLEAMREERAARRQQTGKANINVGAGSLSGKLVAEAKDAGVNYGTQTVIKNVNTIIQRGDRIGIVGRNGAGKTTLIKMLLGELAPSDGTIKIGSKLEIAYSDQLRGHLDPEGTLIDNICGGQEFIEIDGKKRHAIGYLGDFLFSPDRVRAPTKVLSGGERNRAILAKLFTQPANLLVLDEPTNDLDIETLELLEEVLLEFKGTILLVSHDRDFMDRVVTSLLVINESGEIEEQAGNFSDWESRGGTLQSVDTRIDRKEDATQKPETPAEVETPTTAAASPKPASVRKLSYKETRELEDLPDRIAQLEEEQAALEAKTADPSFFAGDSDEVTNTLDRLTEVSASLDEALERLIELEG
;
A
#
# COMPACT_ATOMS: atom_id res chain seq x y z
N GLU A 1 -12.32 18.11 -10.35
CA GLU A 1 -13.16 16.92 -10.67
C GLU A 1 -12.94 16.52 -12.11
N LEU A 2 -12.82 15.21 -12.37
CA LEU A 2 -12.73 14.66 -13.73
C LEU A 2 -14.12 14.76 -14.38
N PRO A 3 -14.27 15.36 -15.58
CA PRO A 3 -15.53 15.31 -16.29
C PRO A 3 -15.80 13.87 -16.70
N LEU A 4 -16.99 13.40 -16.37
CA LEU A 4 -17.47 12.07 -16.74
C LEU A 4 -18.27 12.11 -18.05
N GLU A 5 -18.58 13.28 -18.58
CA GLU A 5 -19.54 13.45 -19.68
C GLU A 5 -18.96 14.28 -20.83
N GLY A 6 -18.71 13.62 -21.97
CA GLY A 6 -18.37 14.27 -23.24
C GLY A 6 -17.40 13.47 -24.11
N LYS A 7 -17.56 13.54 -25.44
CA LYS A 7 -16.59 13.05 -26.45
C LYS A 7 -15.39 13.99 -26.58
N ILE A 8 -14.88 14.50 -25.46
CA ILE A 8 -13.72 15.41 -25.47
C ILE A 8 -12.47 14.55 -25.66
N SER A 9 -11.60 14.94 -26.59
CA SER A 9 -10.32 14.25 -26.79
C SER A 9 -9.36 14.52 -25.63
N VAL A 10 -8.42 13.62 -25.40
CA VAL A 10 -7.36 13.81 -24.40
C VAL A 10 -6.60 15.10 -24.66
N PHE A 11 -6.26 15.38 -25.92
CA PHE A 11 -5.58 16.62 -26.29
C PHE A 11 -6.39 17.86 -25.93
N ASP A 12 -7.68 17.91 -26.27
CA ASP A 12 -8.51 19.09 -26.02
C ASP A 12 -8.63 19.38 -24.53
N TRP A 13 -8.73 18.33 -23.73
CA TRP A 13 -8.80 18.45 -22.28
C TRP A 13 -7.49 18.98 -21.67
N VAL A 14 -6.36 18.46 -22.14
CA VAL A 14 -5.03 18.88 -21.67
C VAL A 14 -4.72 20.31 -22.12
N ALA A 15 -5.05 20.65 -23.37
CA ALA A 15 -4.94 22.02 -23.89
C ALA A 15 -5.77 23.01 -23.06
N GLY A 16 -6.93 22.60 -22.56
CA GLY A 16 -7.75 23.39 -21.62
C GLY A 16 -7.08 23.69 -20.26
N GLY A 17 -5.88 23.16 -19.98
CA GLY A 17 -5.03 23.59 -18.85
C GLY A 17 -4.30 24.91 -19.11
N LEU A 18 -4.25 25.38 -20.35
CA LEU A 18 -3.60 26.61 -20.74
C LEU A 18 -4.61 27.76 -20.80
N PRO A 19 -4.53 28.75 -19.89
CA PRO A 19 -5.38 29.93 -19.99
C PRO A 19 -5.13 30.65 -21.33
N ASP A 20 -6.21 31.11 -21.96
CA ASP A 20 -6.26 31.88 -23.21
C ASP A 20 -5.83 31.16 -24.51
N VAL A 21 -4.83 30.27 -24.45
CA VAL A 21 -4.29 29.55 -25.61
C VAL A 21 -4.99 28.21 -25.86
N GLY A 22 -5.49 27.55 -24.81
CA GLY A 22 -6.13 26.24 -24.90
C GLY A 22 -7.33 26.20 -25.85
N ASP A 23 -8.24 27.16 -25.70
CA ASP A 23 -9.44 27.26 -26.53
C ASP A 23 -9.12 27.57 -27.99
N LEU A 24 -8.03 28.31 -28.25
CA LEU A 24 -7.55 28.60 -29.60
C LEU A 24 -6.98 27.35 -30.28
N LEU A 25 -6.24 26.53 -29.55
CA LEU A 25 -5.69 25.26 -30.05
C LEU A 25 -6.80 24.25 -30.38
N VAL A 26 -7.80 24.12 -29.51
CA VAL A 26 -8.97 23.24 -29.74
C VAL A 26 -9.74 23.70 -30.98
N LYS A 27 -10.00 25.01 -31.11
CA LYS A 27 -10.66 25.58 -32.30
C LYS A 27 -9.86 25.38 -33.57
N TYR A 28 -8.54 25.59 -33.53
CA TYR A 28 -7.66 25.37 -34.67
C TYR A 28 -7.73 23.92 -35.18
N ARG A 29 -7.69 22.95 -34.25
CA ARG A 29 -7.75 21.52 -34.56
C ARG A 29 -9.12 21.11 -35.10
N ALA A 30 -10.20 21.65 -34.54
CA ALA A 30 -11.56 21.43 -35.04
C ALA A 30 -11.74 22.00 -36.46
N LEU A 31 -11.26 23.21 -36.73
CA LEU A 31 -11.34 23.86 -38.04
C LEU A 31 -10.52 23.10 -39.11
N LEU A 32 -9.34 22.58 -38.76
CA LEU A 32 -8.53 21.72 -39.65
C LEU A 32 -9.24 20.42 -40.05
N SER A 33 -10.10 19.89 -39.17
CA SER A 33 -10.88 18.67 -39.44
C SER A 33 -12.19 18.93 -40.19
N SER A 34 -12.58 20.21 -40.35
CA SER A 34 -13.83 20.61 -41.03
C SER A 34 -13.61 20.85 -42.53
N SER A 35 -14.58 20.43 -43.35
CA SER A 35 -14.51 20.56 -44.82
C SER A 35 -15.27 21.79 -45.37
N ASP A 36 -15.53 22.80 -44.53
CA ASP A 36 -16.36 23.96 -44.88
C ASP A 36 -15.53 25.11 -45.46
N ASP A 37 -16.00 25.72 -46.56
CA ASP A 37 -15.29 26.83 -47.24
C ASP A 37 -15.19 28.11 -46.37
N ASN A 38 -16.12 28.32 -45.43
CA ASN A 38 -16.05 29.43 -44.45
C ASN A 38 -15.01 29.20 -43.33
N ALA A 39 -14.49 27.97 -43.18
CA ALA A 39 -13.48 27.66 -42.18
C ALA A 39 -12.14 28.38 -42.46
N PHE A 40 -11.89 28.79 -43.71
CA PHE A 40 -10.61 29.38 -44.10
C PHE A 40 -10.36 30.78 -43.49
N GLU A 41 -11.39 31.63 -43.42
CA GLU A 41 -11.28 32.95 -42.78
C GLU A 41 -11.14 32.82 -41.26
N GLU A 42 -11.91 31.92 -40.65
CA GLU A 42 -11.81 31.65 -39.21
C GLU A 42 -10.46 31.02 -38.84
N LEU A 43 -9.95 30.08 -39.63
CA LEU A 43 -8.64 29.44 -39.41
C LEU A 43 -7.49 30.46 -39.48
N SER A 44 -7.54 31.38 -40.45
CA SER A 44 -6.57 32.48 -40.54
C SER A 44 -6.59 33.38 -39.29
N SER A 45 -7.79 33.71 -38.79
CA SER A 45 -7.95 34.51 -37.58
C SER A 45 -7.43 33.81 -36.32
N VAL A 46 -7.68 32.51 -36.19
CA VAL A 46 -7.20 31.69 -35.06
C VAL A 46 -5.69 31.50 -35.14
N GLN A 47 -5.12 31.32 -36.33
CA GLN A 47 -3.67 31.19 -36.53
C GLN A 47 -2.93 32.46 -36.10
N LEU A 48 -3.41 33.64 -36.49
CA LEU A 48 -2.85 34.92 -36.05
C LEU A 48 -2.94 35.09 -34.52
N ALA A 49 -4.06 34.65 -33.91
CA ALA A 49 -4.23 34.69 -32.46
C ALA A 49 -3.31 33.70 -31.72
N LEU A 50 -3.01 32.54 -32.32
CA LEU A 50 -2.03 31.59 -31.79
C LEU A 50 -0.61 32.15 -31.87
N GLU A 51 -0.23 32.73 -33.01
CA GLU A 51 1.10 33.35 -33.17
C GLU A 51 1.34 34.49 -32.19
N ALA A 52 0.30 35.30 -31.92
CA ALA A 52 0.39 36.43 -30.98
C ALA A 52 0.58 35.99 -29.50
N ASN A 53 0.17 34.76 -29.15
CA ASN A 53 0.19 34.24 -27.78
C ASN A 53 1.14 33.03 -27.61
N ASP A 54 2.16 32.92 -28.48
CA ASP A 54 3.10 31.79 -28.49
C ASP A 54 2.43 30.40 -28.52
N GLY A 55 1.28 30.30 -29.17
CA GLY A 55 0.40 29.14 -29.20
C GLY A 55 1.05 27.87 -29.75
N TRP A 56 2.01 28.03 -30.68
CA TRP A 56 2.79 26.91 -31.22
C TRP A 56 3.74 26.29 -30.19
N SER A 57 4.36 27.12 -29.34
CA SER A 57 5.17 26.61 -28.23
C SER A 57 4.31 25.83 -27.23
N SER A 58 3.09 26.33 -26.99
CA SER A 58 2.10 25.69 -26.13
C SER A 58 1.59 24.37 -26.69
N GLN A 59 1.37 24.29 -28.01
CA GLN A 59 1.03 23.03 -28.69
C GLN A 59 2.15 22.01 -28.55
N ASN A 60 3.40 22.39 -28.85
CA ASN A 60 4.54 21.50 -28.69
C ASN A 60 4.69 21.01 -27.24
N ARG A 61 4.38 21.87 -26.26
CA ARG A 61 4.38 21.51 -24.85
C ARG A 61 3.27 20.52 -24.51
N VAL A 62 2.06 20.70 -25.02
CA VAL A 62 0.96 19.72 -24.88
C VAL A 62 1.38 18.38 -25.47
N GLU A 63 1.90 18.36 -26.70
CA GLU A 63 2.35 17.14 -27.37
C GLU A 63 3.49 16.46 -26.61
N THR A 64 4.50 17.21 -26.19
CA THR A 64 5.62 16.69 -25.40
C THR A 64 5.14 16.09 -24.09
N THR A 65 4.20 16.75 -23.40
CA THR A 65 3.62 16.24 -22.15
C THR A 65 2.82 14.97 -22.40
N LEU A 66 2.01 14.91 -23.47
CA LEU A 66 1.28 13.70 -23.84
C LEU A 66 2.23 12.54 -24.15
N THR A 67 3.29 12.78 -24.90
CA THR A 67 4.33 11.77 -25.21
C THR A 67 5.05 11.31 -23.94
N GLN A 68 5.46 12.23 -23.07
CA GLN A 68 6.12 11.89 -21.79
C GLN A 68 5.24 11.03 -20.88
N LEU A 69 3.92 11.21 -20.97
CA LEU A 69 2.97 10.48 -20.14
C LEU A 69 2.36 9.25 -20.84
N GLY A 70 2.78 8.96 -22.08
CA GLY A 70 2.33 7.82 -22.88
C GLY A 70 0.84 7.88 -23.25
N LEU A 71 0.31 9.09 -23.45
CA LEU A 71 -1.11 9.34 -23.73
C LEU A 71 -1.35 9.57 -25.23
N ASP A 72 -2.37 8.92 -25.79
CA ASP A 72 -2.85 9.19 -27.15
C ASP A 72 -3.77 10.42 -27.11
N GLY A 73 -3.40 11.48 -27.84
CA GLY A 73 -4.15 12.74 -27.88
C GLY A 73 -5.50 12.64 -28.58
N ASP A 74 -5.72 11.61 -29.39
CA ASP A 74 -6.94 11.42 -30.19
C ASP A 74 -7.98 10.54 -29.49
N GLU A 75 -7.59 9.84 -28.41
CA GLU A 75 -8.53 9.05 -27.62
C GLU A 75 -9.54 9.93 -26.87
N HIS A 76 -10.72 9.38 -26.61
CA HIS A 76 -11.77 10.05 -25.85
C HIS A 76 -11.63 9.77 -24.35
N LEU A 77 -11.82 10.79 -23.52
CA LEU A 77 -11.79 10.68 -22.05
C LEU A 77 -12.75 9.62 -21.50
N ALA A 78 -13.90 9.41 -22.16
CA ALA A 78 -14.91 8.46 -21.75
C ALA A 78 -14.41 7.00 -21.82
N ASP A 79 -13.57 6.69 -22.81
CA ASP A 79 -13.08 5.34 -23.07
C ASP A 79 -11.88 4.96 -22.18
N LEU A 80 -11.27 5.96 -21.53
CA LEU A 80 -10.14 5.77 -20.61
C LEU A 80 -10.58 5.16 -19.28
N SER A 81 -9.77 4.25 -18.75
CA SER A 81 -9.95 3.73 -17.39
C SER A 81 -9.56 4.79 -16.33
N GLY A 82 -10.00 4.61 -15.08
CA GLY A 82 -9.80 5.60 -14.01
C GLY A 82 -8.35 6.07 -13.82
N GLY A 83 -7.38 5.15 -13.95
CA GLY A 83 -5.96 5.51 -13.86
C GLY A 83 -5.45 6.33 -15.05
N TRP A 84 -5.94 6.04 -16.26
CA TRP A 84 -5.63 6.84 -17.45
C TRP A 84 -6.25 8.24 -17.35
N ARG A 85 -7.47 8.36 -16.81
CA ARG A 85 -8.10 9.66 -16.54
C ARG A 85 -7.29 10.51 -15.56
N ARG A 86 -6.72 9.90 -14.52
CA ARG A 86 -5.81 10.58 -13.59
C ARG A 86 -4.52 11.04 -14.27
N ARG A 87 -3.93 10.23 -15.15
CA ARG A 87 -2.77 10.66 -15.97
C ARG A 87 -3.10 11.86 -16.83
N VAL A 88 -4.28 11.87 -17.46
CA VAL A 88 -4.75 13.01 -18.26
C VAL A 88 -4.99 14.26 -17.39
N ALA A 89 -5.49 14.09 -16.16
CA ALA A 89 -5.60 15.21 -15.22
C ALA A 89 -4.22 15.74 -14.77
N LEU A 90 -3.25 14.86 -14.53
CA LEU A 90 -1.87 15.24 -14.25
C LEU A 90 -1.25 15.95 -15.45
N ALA A 91 -1.45 15.43 -16.67
CA ALA A 91 -1.00 16.05 -17.91
C ALA A 91 -1.51 17.48 -18.02
N ARG A 92 -2.80 17.68 -17.77
CA ARG A 92 -3.41 19.02 -17.76
C ARG A 92 -2.76 19.94 -16.73
N ALA A 93 -2.44 19.45 -15.54
CA ALA A 93 -1.78 20.23 -14.50
C ALA A 93 -0.32 20.56 -14.83
N LEU A 94 0.41 19.64 -15.45
CA LEU A 94 1.83 19.79 -15.81
C LEU A 94 2.04 20.67 -17.05
N VAL A 95 1.10 20.68 -18.00
CA VAL A 95 1.17 21.52 -19.20
C VAL A 95 1.24 23.01 -18.87
N SER A 96 0.68 23.43 -17.73
CA SER A 96 0.76 24.81 -17.27
C SER A 96 2.12 25.19 -16.65
N GLU A 97 3.06 24.24 -16.51
CA GLU A 97 4.36 24.40 -15.83
C GLU A 97 4.25 25.14 -14.48
N PRO A 98 3.45 24.62 -13.52
CA PRO A 98 3.22 25.33 -12.27
C PRO A 98 4.47 25.38 -11.39
N ASP A 99 4.66 26.48 -10.66
CA ASP A 99 5.71 26.56 -9.63
C ASP A 99 5.38 25.70 -8.39
N LEU A 100 4.08 25.46 -8.15
CA LEU A 100 3.55 24.71 -7.02
C LEU A 100 2.49 23.72 -7.50
N LEU A 101 2.74 22.43 -7.28
CA LEU A 101 1.83 21.34 -7.58
C LEU A 101 1.19 20.82 -6.28
N LEU A 102 -0.14 20.86 -6.20
CA LEU A 102 -0.91 20.33 -5.08
C LEU A 102 -1.55 19.01 -5.50
N LEU A 103 -1.19 17.92 -4.83
CA LEU A 103 -1.69 16.58 -5.13
C LEU A 103 -2.39 16.02 -3.90
N ASP A 104 -3.67 15.69 -4.04
CA ASP A 104 -4.48 15.08 -2.99
C ASP A 104 -4.80 13.63 -3.38
N GLU A 105 -4.24 12.68 -2.63
CA GLU A 105 -4.30 11.22 -2.86
C GLU A 105 -4.12 10.78 -4.32
N PRO A 106 -3.00 11.17 -4.97
CA PRO A 106 -2.81 10.91 -6.39
C PRO A 106 -2.68 9.41 -6.70
N THR A 107 -2.18 8.62 -5.73
CA THR A 107 -1.95 7.18 -5.86
C THR A 107 -3.24 6.38 -5.94
N ASN A 108 -4.33 6.78 -5.26
CA ASN A 108 -5.56 5.97 -5.06
C ASN A 108 -5.91 4.99 -6.20
N HIS A 109 -6.77 5.23 -7.17
CA HIS A 109 -7.16 4.17 -8.12
C HIS A 109 -6.12 3.88 -9.25
N LEU A 110 -4.83 3.85 -8.94
CA LEU A 110 -3.73 3.59 -9.88
C LEU A 110 -3.15 2.19 -9.67
N ASP A 111 -2.76 1.54 -10.77
CA ASP A 111 -2.00 0.30 -10.70
C ASP A 111 -0.52 0.54 -10.40
N ILE A 112 0.16 -0.49 -9.87
CA ILE A 112 1.57 -0.41 -9.44
C ILE A 112 2.48 0.19 -10.52
N PRO A 113 2.41 -0.20 -11.81
CA PRO A 113 3.25 0.41 -12.86
C PRO A 113 2.96 1.90 -13.05
N THR A 114 1.70 2.33 -12.90
CA THR A 114 1.34 3.74 -12.98
C THR A 114 1.82 4.51 -11.75
N ILE A 115 1.81 3.90 -10.56
CA ILE A 115 2.37 4.52 -9.35
C ILE A 115 3.88 4.72 -9.52
N MET A 116 4.61 3.69 -9.95
CA MET A 116 6.07 3.79 -10.20
C MET A 116 6.41 4.85 -11.24
N TRP A 117 5.63 4.91 -12.33
CA TRP A 117 5.79 5.96 -13.33
C TRP A 117 5.52 7.35 -12.73
N LEU A 118 4.48 7.51 -11.90
CA LEU A 118 4.14 8.78 -11.26
C LEU A 118 5.26 9.23 -10.31
N GLU A 119 5.85 8.29 -9.56
CA GLU A 119 7.03 8.55 -8.72
C GLU A 119 8.17 9.16 -9.55
N GLN A 120 8.51 8.56 -10.69
CA GLN A 120 9.56 9.05 -11.58
C GLN A 120 9.23 10.44 -12.14
N GLN A 121 7.98 10.68 -12.55
CA GLN A 121 7.57 11.99 -13.07
C GLN A 121 7.67 13.08 -12.01
N LEU A 122 7.20 12.81 -10.79
CA LEU A 122 7.25 13.77 -9.69
C LEU A 122 8.67 14.02 -9.18
N GLN A 123 9.55 13.02 -9.20
CA GLN A 123 10.98 13.21 -8.91
C GLN A 123 11.69 14.11 -9.93
N SER A 124 11.24 14.11 -11.18
CA SER A 124 11.80 14.95 -12.25
C SER A 124 11.27 16.38 -12.25
N PHE A 125 10.21 16.64 -11.50
CA PHE A 125 9.54 17.94 -11.45
C PHE A 125 10.42 18.98 -10.73
N ARG A 126 10.55 20.16 -11.35
CA ARG A 126 11.44 21.23 -10.87
C ARG A 126 10.79 22.21 -9.89
N GLY A 127 9.46 22.17 -9.74
CA GLY A 127 8.73 23.05 -8.82
C GLY A 127 8.58 22.47 -7.41
N ALA A 128 7.82 23.16 -6.57
CA ALA A 128 7.42 22.68 -5.26
C ALA A 128 6.23 21.71 -5.37
N ILE A 129 6.25 20.62 -4.61
CA ILE A 129 5.14 19.66 -4.54
C ILE A 129 4.62 19.63 -3.11
N ILE A 130 3.32 19.82 -2.94
CA ILE A 130 2.60 19.48 -1.71
C ILE A 130 1.76 18.25 -2.02
N LEU A 131 2.09 17.17 -1.34
CA LEU A 131 1.51 15.86 -1.55
C LEU A 131 0.80 15.41 -0.28
N ILE A 132 -0.47 15.05 -0.42
CA ILE A 132 -1.25 14.34 0.60
C ILE A 132 -1.39 12.91 0.08
N THR A 133 -0.81 11.94 0.79
CA THR A 133 -1.05 10.53 0.49
C THR A 133 -0.95 9.63 1.71
N HIS A 134 -1.64 8.50 1.67
CA HIS A 134 -1.46 7.39 2.60
C HIS A 134 -0.42 6.34 2.14
N ASP A 135 0.09 6.40 0.91
CA ASP A 135 1.11 5.48 0.40
C ASP A 135 2.50 5.79 0.99
N ARG A 136 2.98 4.90 1.87
CA ARG A 136 4.24 5.05 2.59
C ARG A 136 5.47 4.97 1.69
N ARG A 137 5.47 4.09 0.67
CA ARG A 137 6.59 3.99 -0.28
C ARG A 137 6.69 5.24 -1.12
N PHE A 138 5.54 5.73 -1.58
CA PHE A 138 5.46 6.94 -2.38
C PHE A 138 5.94 8.17 -1.59
N LEU A 139 5.52 8.30 -0.32
CA LEU A 139 6.05 9.33 0.59
C LEU A 139 7.57 9.20 0.78
N GLN A 140 8.06 7.99 1.01
CA GLN A 140 9.50 7.76 1.21
C GLN A 140 10.32 8.08 -0.05
N ALA A 141 9.78 7.85 -1.25
CA ALA A 141 10.48 8.06 -2.51
C ALA A 141 10.54 9.53 -2.95
N ILE A 142 9.53 10.35 -2.59
CA ILE A 142 9.36 11.71 -3.11
C ILE A 142 9.57 12.77 -2.02
N ALA A 143 9.11 12.53 -0.80
CA ALA A 143 9.06 13.56 0.23
C ALA A 143 10.44 13.78 0.86
N ASN A 144 10.84 15.05 0.91
CA ASN A 144 12.02 15.54 1.63
C ASN A 144 11.65 16.27 2.94
N ARG A 145 10.36 16.57 3.13
CA ARG A 145 9.77 17.17 4.31
C ARG A 145 8.43 16.49 4.58
N ILE A 146 8.17 16.19 5.84
CA ILE A 146 6.93 15.55 6.28
C ILE A 146 6.13 16.55 7.10
N GLY A 147 4.89 16.80 6.68
CA GLY A 147 3.91 17.58 7.45
C GLY A 147 2.98 16.64 8.19
N GLU A 148 2.92 16.74 9.51
CA GLU A 148 1.92 16.06 10.33
C GLU A 148 0.85 17.06 10.76
N LEU A 149 -0.40 16.76 10.41
CA LEU A 149 -1.55 17.52 10.85
C LEU A 149 -2.21 16.79 12.03
N ASP A 150 -1.90 17.20 13.25
CA ASP A 150 -2.58 16.71 14.46
C ASP A 150 -3.34 17.86 15.13
N ARG A 151 -4.62 17.64 15.46
CA ARG A 151 -5.50 18.61 16.14
C ARG A 151 -5.56 20.01 15.49
N GLY A 152 -5.44 20.08 14.16
CA GLY A 152 -5.42 21.34 13.41
C GLY A 152 -4.11 22.11 13.54
N MET A 153 -3.09 21.54 14.19
CA MET A 153 -1.73 22.03 14.22
C MET A 153 -0.91 21.26 13.19
N LEU A 154 -0.27 21.99 12.28
CA LEU A 154 0.64 21.42 11.31
C LEU A 154 2.07 21.52 11.85
N SER A 155 2.68 20.39 12.21
CA SER A 155 4.11 20.28 12.47
C SER A 155 4.81 19.86 11.18
N VAL A 156 5.86 20.58 10.80
CA VAL A 156 6.68 20.24 9.62
C VAL A 156 8.04 19.77 10.09
N TRP A 157 8.46 18.64 9.58
CA TRP A 157 9.73 18.00 9.89
C TRP A 157 10.56 17.82 8.62
N GLU A 158 11.88 18.01 8.72
CA GLU A 158 12.80 17.88 7.58
C GLU A 158 13.51 16.53 7.60
N GLY A 159 13.43 15.80 6.49
CA GLY A 159 14.12 14.51 6.29
C GLY A 159 13.21 13.45 5.66
N SER A 160 13.64 12.18 5.76
CA SER A 160 12.92 11.04 5.19
C SER A 160 11.74 10.57 6.06
N TYR A 161 10.71 9.98 5.44
CA TYR A 161 9.58 9.40 6.16
C TYR A 161 10.00 8.37 7.22
N ARG A 162 11.05 7.57 6.97
CA ARG A 162 11.57 6.58 7.92
C ARG A 162 12.16 7.22 9.18
N ASP A 163 12.90 8.30 9.00
CA ASP A 163 13.51 9.02 10.12
C ASP A 163 12.43 9.76 10.93
N PHE A 164 11.42 10.31 10.26
CA PHE A 164 10.23 10.86 10.90
C PHE A 164 9.53 9.83 11.81
N LEU A 165 9.34 8.59 11.33
CA LEU A 165 8.73 7.53 12.15
C LEU A 165 9.52 7.21 13.42
N LYS A 166 10.86 7.16 13.33
CA LYS A 166 11.74 6.96 14.50
C LYS A 166 11.60 8.11 15.50
N HIS A 167 11.72 9.35 15.01
CA HIS A 167 11.59 10.53 15.86
C HIS A 167 10.20 10.61 16.52
N ARG A 168 9.14 10.28 15.79
CA ARG A 168 7.78 10.23 16.31
C ARG A 168 7.63 9.18 17.41
N ALA A 169 8.20 7.99 17.23
CA ALA A 169 8.19 6.94 18.24
C ALA A 169 8.94 7.36 19.51
N GLU A 170 10.09 8.02 19.37
CA GLU A 170 10.85 8.58 20.50
C GLU A 170 10.07 9.68 21.23
N GLN A 171 9.42 10.56 20.48
CA GLN A 171 8.59 11.63 21.04
C GLN A 171 7.38 11.07 21.80
N LEU A 172 6.71 10.05 21.24
CA LEU A 172 5.61 9.34 21.90
C LEU A 172 6.10 8.63 23.17
N ALA A 173 7.24 7.95 23.14
CA ALA A 173 7.81 7.30 24.32
C ALA A 173 8.20 8.34 25.41
N ALA A 174 8.76 9.48 25.01
CA ALA A 174 9.04 10.59 25.92
C ALA A 174 7.74 11.18 26.52
N GLU A 175 6.68 11.30 25.72
CA GLU A 175 5.38 11.75 26.19
C GLU A 175 4.72 10.73 27.14
N GLU A 176 4.75 9.44 26.83
CA GLU A 176 4.26 8.37 27.69
C GLU A 176 4.98 8.33 29.03
N THR A 177 6.32 8.44 29.04
CA THR A 177 7.10 8.46 30.28
C THR A 177 6.79 9.71 31.10
N ALA A 178 6.66 10.89 30.48
CA ALA A 178 6.24 12.12 31.14
C ALA A 178 4.81 11.99 31.72
N ASN A 179 3.89 11.38 30.97
CA ASN A 179 2.52 11.11 31.39
C ASN A 179 2.46 10.12 32.57
N ALA A 180 3.25 9.05 32.54
CA ALA A 180 3.34 8.10 33.64
C ALA A 180 3.90 8.74 34.92
N LEU A 181 4.92 9.61 34.80
CA LEU A 181 5.45 10.39 35.92
C LEU A 181 4.42 11.38 36.46
N PHE A 182 3.63 12.01 35.58
CA PHE A 182 2.54 12.90 35.96
C PHE A 182 1.44 12.16 36.72
N ASP A 183 0.98 11.01 36.21
CA ASP A 183 -0.04 10.18 36.85
C ASP A 183 0.41 9.65 38.22
N LYS A 184 1.69 9.29 38.34
CA LYS A 184 2.28 8.91 39.63
C LYS A 184 2.27 10.06 40.63
N LYS A 185 2.59 11.29 40.20
CA LYS A 185 2.50 12.49 41.06
C LYS A 185 1.06 12.79 41.44
N LEU A 186 0.13 12.71 40.50
CA LEU A 186 -1.29 12.93 40.76
C LEU A 186 -1.81 11.94 41.81
N ALA A 187 -1.50 10.64 41.66
CA ALA A 187 -1.92 9.61 42.61
C ALA A 187 -1.37 9.86 44.03
N GLN A 188 -0.11 10.29 44.15
CA GLN A 188 0.47 10.66 45.45
C GLN A 188 -0.25 11.84 46.10
N GLU A 189 -0.58 12.87 45.32
CA GLU A 189 -1.31 14.05 45.81
C GLU A 189 -2.78 13.72 46.17
N GLU A 190 -3.43 12.79 45.46
CA GLU A 190 -4.77 12.32 45.80
C GLU A 190 -4.80 11.50 47.10
N VAL A 191 -3.82 10.62 47.30
CA VAL A 191 -3.64 9.89 48.56
C VAL A 191 -3.42 10.87 49.72
N TRP A 192 -2.65 11.94 49.50
CA TRP A 192 -2.44 12.99 50.50
C TRP A 192 -3.74 13.70 50.92
N ILE A 193 -4.63 14.05 49.97
CA ILE A 193 -5.97 14.59 50.31
C ILE A 193 -6.79 13.57 51.09
N ARG A 194 -6.79 12.30 50.67
CA ARG A 194 -7.59 11.23 51.28
C ARG A 194 -7.16 10.89 52.71
N GLN A 195 -5.86 11.01 53.03
CA GLN A 195 -5.33 10.84 54.40
C GLN A 195 -5.75 11.95 55.37
N GLY A 196 -6.44 12.99 54.90
CA GLY A 196 -7.04 14.03 55.70
C GLY A 196 -6.05 15.14 56.07
N ILE A 197 -6.42 16.38 55.74
CA ILE A 197 -5.63 17.57 56.07
C ILE A 197 -5.67 17.77 57.59
N LYS A 198 -4.65 17.28 58.32
CA LYS A 198 -4.45 17.60 59.73
C LYS A 198 -4.14 19.10 59.88
N ALA A 199 -5.19 19.88 60.10
CA ALA A 199 -5.27 21.19 60.74
C ALA A 199 -4.00 22.07 60.71
N ARG A 200 -3.88 22.93 59.68
CA ARG A 200 -3.46 24.35 59.79
C ARG A 200 -3.92 25.06 58.50
N ARG A 201 -5.10 25.68 58.60
CA ARG A 201 -5.82 26.36 57.51
C ARG A 201 -5.04 27.62 57.10
N THR A 202 -4.58 27.67 55.85
CA THR A 202 -4.21 28.83 54.99
C THR A 202 -3.08 28.49 54.01
N ARG A 203 -2.14 27.60 54.36
CA ARG A 203 -0.93 27.37 53.53
C ARG A 203 -1.12 26.42 52.34
N ASN A 204 -2.24 25.70 52.26
CA ASN A 204 -2.39 24.58 51.31
C ASN A 204 -3.38 24.83 50.16
N GLU A 205 -4.06 25.98 50.08
CA GLU A 205 -4.98 26.28 48.97
C GLU A 205 -4.28 26.23 47.61
N GLY A 206 -3.05 26.73 47.50
CA GLY A 206 -2.26 26.66 46.27
C GLY A 206 -1.82 25.26 45.86
N ARG A 207 -1.91 24.26 46.77
CA ARG A 207 -1.66 22.85 46.46
C ARG A 207 -2.93 22.16 45.99
N VAL A 208 -4.09 22.52 46.57
CA VAL A 208 -5.41 22.07 46.11
C VAL A 208 -5.72 22.62 44.71
N ARG A 209 -5.48 23.92 44.46
CA ARG A 209 -5.63 24.53 43.13
C ARG A 209 -4.73 23.88 42.07
N ARG A 210 -3.51 23.47 42.46
CA ARG A 210 -2.59 22.70 41.59
C ARG A 210 -3.13 21.30 41.30
N LEU A 211 -3.73 20.63 42.29
CA LEU A 211 -4.35 19.33 42.08
C LEU A 211 -5.58 19.43 41.16
N GLU A 212 -6.41 20.45 41.34
CA GLU A 212 -7.55 20.72 40.45
C GLU A 212 -7.08 20.97 39.01
N ALA A 213 -6.05 21.80 38.82
CA ALA A 213 -5.44 22.00 37.52
C ALA A 213 -4.88 20.69 36.92
N MET A 214 -4.21 19.84 37.71
CA MET A 214 -3.73 18.54 37.23
C MET A 214 -4.87 17.58 36.85
N ARG A 215 -6.03 17.68 37.52
CA ARG A 215 -7.23 16.88 37.17
C ARG A 215 -7.86 17.36 35.89
N GLU A 216 -7.98 18.67 35.71
CA GLU A 216 -8.46 19.26 34.45
C GLU A 216 -7.51 18.91 33.31
N GLU A 217 -6.20 18.98 33.53
CA GLU A 217 -5.20 18.58 32.54
C GLU A 217 -5.33 17.10 32.19
N ARG A 218 -5.51 16.20 33.16
CA ARG A 218 -5.74 14.77 32.90
C ARG A 218 -7.07 14.48 32.22
N ALA A 219 -8.13 15.22 32.54
CA ALA A 219 -9.44 15.06 31.92
C ALA A 219 -9.49 15.62 30.49
N ALA A 220 -8.71 16.69 30.22
CA ALA A 220 -8.55 17.27 28.90
C ALA A 220 -7.63 16.41 28.00
N ARG A 221 -6.75 15.59 28.58
CA ARG A 221 -6.03 14.54 27.83
C ARG A 221 -7.04 13.52 27.30
N ARG A 222 -7.32 13.58 26.00
CA ARG A 222 -7.85 12.41 25.31
C ARG A 222 -6.74 11.37 25.27
N GLN A 223 -6.96 10.23 25.93
CA GLN A 223 -6.10 9.07 25.77
C GLN A 223 -5.99 8.81 24.27
N GLN A 224 -4.76 8.83 23.76
CA GLN A 224 -4.49 8.29 22.44
C GLN A 224 -5.02 6.86 22.47
N THR A 225 -5.98 6.59 21.61
CA THR A 225 -6.66 5.29 21.53
C THR A 225 -5.58 4.23 21.47
N GLY A 226 -5.57 3.32 22.45
CA GLY A 226 -4.52 2.32 22.59
C GLY A 226 -4.43 1.43 21.36
N LYS A 227 -3.30 0.73 21.23
CA LYS A 227 -3.08 -0.31 20.22
C LYS A 227 -4.29 -1.24 20.15
N ALA A 228 -4.89 -1.32 18.97
CA ALA A 228 -6.13 -2.01 18.71
C ALA A 228 -5.92 -3.52 18.65
N ASN A 229 -6.15 -4.24 19.75
CA ASN A 229 -6.12 -5.71 19.73
C ASN A 229 -7.45 -6.27 19.21
N ILE A 230 -7.57 -6.39 17.89
CA ILE A 230 -8.72 -7.00 17.23
C ILE A 230 -8.44 -8.48 16.99
N ASN A 231 -9.17 -9.33 17.70
CA ASN A 231 -9.25 -10.74 17.32
C ASN A 231 -10.33 -10.90 16.25
N VAL A 232 -9.94 -11.33 15.06
CA VAL A 232 -10.87 -11.70 13.98
C VAL A 232 -11.40 -13.10 14.23
N GLY A 233 -12.70 -13.28 14.01
CA GLY A 233 -13.33 -14.59 14.10
C GLY A 233 -12.81 -15.54 13.03
N ALA A 234 -12.06 -16.58 13.41
CA ALA A 234 -11.74 -17.66 12.49
C ALA A 234 -13.00 -18.51 12.27
N GLY A 235 -13.55 -18.47 11.05
CA GLY A 235 -14.69 -19.29 10.66
C GLY A 235 -14.45 -20.79 10.84
N SER A 236 -15.47 -21.60 10.56
CA SER A 236 -15.35 -23.05 10.74
C SER A 236 -14.18 -23.63 9.92
N LEU A 237 -13.49 -24.66 10.45
CA LEU A 237 -12.35 -25.27 9.77
C LEU A 237 -12.77 -25.78 8.38
N SER A 238 -12.32 -25.09 7.32
CA SER A 238 -12.45 -25.55 5.94
C SER A 238 -11.57 -26.78 5.71
N GLY A 239 -11.88 -27.52 4.63
CA GLY A 239 -11.00 -28.57 4.13
C GLY A 239 -9.58 -28.03 3.86
N LYS A 240 -8.58 -28.93 3.79
CA LYS A 240 -7.18 -28.54 3.50
C LYS A 240 -7.06 -27.77 2.17
N LEU A 241 -7.86 -28.17 1.17
CA LEU A 241 -7.94 -27.51 -0.12
C LEU A 241 -9.01 -26.41 -0.08
N VAL A 242 -8.64 -25.20 -0.51
CA VAL A 242 -9.55 -24.06 -0.67
C VAL A 242 -9.95 -23.89 -2.14
N ALA A 243 -8.98 -23.88 -3.06
CA ALA A 243 -9.23 -23.87 -4.49
C ALA A 243 -8.09 -24.57 -5.24
N GLU A 244 -8.40 -25.33 -6.29
CA GLU A 244 -7.44 -25.91 -7.23
C GLU A 244 -7.89 -25.54 -8.64
N ALA A 245 -7.05 -24.79 -9.37
CA ALA A 245 -7.26 -24.49 -10.78
C ALA A 245 -6.24 -25.27 -11.62
N LYS A 246 -6.69 -25.91 -12.70
CA LYS A 246 -5.84 -26.64 -13.66
C LYS A 246 -6.17 -26.23 -15.07
N ASP A 247 -5.16 -25.69 -15.74
CA ASP A 247 -5.23 -25.12 -17.09
C ASP A 247 -6.46 -24.22 -17.27
N ALA A 248 -6.87 -23.53 -16.21
CA ALA A 248 -8.11 -22.79 -16.20
C ALA A 248 -7.96 -21.48 -16.99
N GLY A 249 -8.97 -21.14 -17.79
CA GLY A 249 -8.98 -19.92 -18.59
C GLY A 249 -10.34 -19.25 -18.56
N VAL A 250 -10.38 -17.93 -18.76
CA VAL A 250 -11.62 -17.17 -18.87
C VAL A 250 -11.59 -16.29 -20.11
N ASN A 251 -12.59 -16.49 -20.97
CA ASN A 251 -12.80 -15.75 -22.21
C ASN A 251 -14.08 -14.92 -22.11
N TYR A 252 -14.01 -13.64 -22.47
CA TYR A 252 -15.19 -12.80 -22.68
C TYR A 252 -15.35 -12.53 -24.18
N GLY A 253 -16.26 -13.27 -24.82
CA GLY A 253 -16.44 -13.20 -26.27
C GLY A 253 -15.18 -13.70 -27.00
N THR A 254 -14.55 -12.82 -27.78
CA THR A 254 -13.29 -13.11 -28.50
C THR A 254 -12.04 -12.71 -27.72
N GLN A 255 -12.20 -12.02 -26.59
CA GLN A 255 -11.08 -11.57 -25.78
C GLN A 255 -10.81 -12.56 -24.64
N THR A 256 -9.64 -13.19 -24.69
CA THR A 256 -9.15 -13.98 -23.55
C THR A 256 -8.61 -13.05 -22.47
N VAL A 257 -9.16 -13.13 -21.27
CA VAL A 257 -8.75 -12.30 -20.13
C VAL A 257 -7.76 -13.05 -19.23
N ILE A 258 -7.96 -14.36 -19.04
CA ILE A 258 -7.11 -15.20 -18.20
C ILE A 258 -6.78 -16.50 -18.93
N LYS A 259 -5.52 -16.94 -18.86
CA LYS A 259 -5.00 -18.15 -19.53
C LYS A 259 -4.21 -19.04 -18.56
N ASN A 260 -4.33 -20.36 -18.79
CA ASN A 260 -3.45 -21.40 -18.24
C ASN A 260 -3.20 -21.31 -16.74
N VAL A 261 -4.25 -21.00 -15.96
CA VAL A 261 -4.12 -20.88 -14.50
C VAL A 261 -3.94 -22.25 -13.89
N ASN A 262 -2.77 -22.43 -13.27
CA ASN A 262 -2.37 -23.64 -12.58
C ASN A 262 -1.92 -23.25 -11.17
N THR A 263 -2.84 -23.30 -10.20
CA THR A 263 -2.55 -22.92 -8.81
C THR A 263 -3.34 -23.77 -7.83
N ILE A 264 -2.77 -23.97 -6.64
CA ILE A 264 -3.39 -24.73 -5.55
C ILE A 264 -3.37 -23.86 -4.30
N ILE A 265 -4.55 -23.44 -3.88
CA ILE A 265 -4.76 -22.63 -2.68
C ILE A 265 -5.16 -23.55 -1.54
N GLN A 266 -4.36 -23.54 -0.48
CA GLN A 266 -4.58 -24.30 0.74
C GLN A 266 -5.05 -23.40 1.89
N ARG A 267 -5.56 -24.05 2.93
CA ARG A 267 -6.01 -23.37 4.13
C ARG A 267 -4.83 -22.71 4.85
N GLY A 268 -4.94 -21.40 5.10
CA GLY A 268 -3.91 -20.59 5.75
C GLY A 268 -3.00 -19.83 4.77
N ASP A 269 -3.14 -20.08 3.46
CA ASP A 269 -2.36 -19.36 2.46
C ASP A 269 -2.75 -17.87 2.44
N ARG A 270 -1.74 -17.01 2.29
CA ARG A 270 -1.91 -15.57 2.14
C ARG A 270 -1.41 -15.18 0.77
N ILE A 271 -2.34 -14.99 -0.16
CA ILE A 271 -2.05 -14.81 -1.58
C ILE A 271 -2.39 -13.39 -1.99
N GLY A 272 -1.41 -12.71 -2.54
CA GLY A 272 -1.56 -11.40 -3.15
C GLY A 272 -1.75 -11.53 -4.65
N ILE A 273 -2.68 -10.79 -5.23
CA ILE A 273 -2.94 -10.77 -6.67
C ILE A 273 -2.49 -9.42 -7.20
N VAL A 274 -1.54 -9.44 -8.13
CA VAL A 274 -0.92 -8.25 -8.68
C VAL A 274 -1.10 -8.25 -10.20
N GLY A 275 -1.45 -7.10 -10.75
CA GLY A 275 -1.62 -6.93 -12.19
C GLY A 275 -2.14 -5.55 -12.53
N ARG A 276 -2.07 -5.22 -13.82
CA ARG A 276 -2.58 -3.94 -14.35
C ARG A 276 -4.08 -3.81 -14.13
N ASN A 277 -4.56 -2.58 -14.10
CA ASN A 277 -6.00 -2.34 -14.06
C ASN A 277 -6.65 -2.85 -15.35
N GLY A 278 -7.67 -3.71 -15.20
CA GLY A 278 -8.30 -4.41 -16.32
C GLY A 278 -7.60 -5.70 -16.76
N ALA A 279 -6.54 -6.15 -16.09
CA ALA A 279 -5.88 -7.43 -16.39
C ALA A 279 -6.73 -8.67 -16.01
N GLY A 280 -7.86 -8.47 -15.31
CA GLY A 280 -8.74 -9.57 -14.88
C GLY A 280 -8.58 -10.02 -13.44
N LYS A 281 -8.00 -9.22 -12.53
CA LYS A 281 -7.86 -9.51 -11.09
C LYS A 281 -9.18 -9.99 -10.45
N THR A 282 -10.24 -9.20 -10.61
CA THR A 282 -11.59 -9.57 -10.10
C THR A 282 -12.17 -10.79 -10.83
N THR A 283 -11.85 -10.99 -12.11
CA THR A 283 -12.25 -12.18 -12.88
C THR A 283 -11.59 -13.44 -12.32
N LEU A 284 -10.30 -13.37 -11.97
CA LEU A 284 -9.55 -14.44 -11.35
C LEU A 284 -10.16 -14.82 -10.01
N ILE A 285 -10.46 -13.81 -9.17
CA ILE A 285 -11.13 -14.03 -7.89
C ILE A 285 -12.46 -14.75 -8.08
N LYS A 286 -13.35 -14.23 -8.95
CA LYS A 286 -14.67 -14.85 -9.20
C LYS A 286 -14.55 -16.28 -9.69
N MET A 287 -13.54 -16.58 -10.50
CA MET A 287 -13.23 -17.94 -10.91
C MET A 287 -12.82 -18.79 -9.69
N LEU A 288 -11.86 -18.34 -8.89
CA LEU A 288 -11.37 -19.02 -7.67
C LEU A 288 -12.45 -19.27 -6.62
N LEU A 289 -13.47 -18.41 -6.55
CA LEU A 289 -14.63 -18.57 -5.66
C LEU A 289 -15.74 -19.45 -6.26
N GLY A 290 -15.67 -19.79 -7.54
CA GLY A 290 -16.70 -20.56 -8.25
C GLY A 290 -17.91 -19.77 -8.72
N GLU A 291 -17.89 -18.45 -8.57
CA GLU A 291 -18.94 -17.56 -9.08
C GLU A 291 -18.90 -17.47 -10.62
N LEU A 292 -17.72 -17.69 -11.20
CA LEU A 292 -17.49 -17.71 -12.63
C LEU A 292 -16.94 -19.07 -13.07
N ALA A 293 -17.65 -19.73 -14.00
CA ALA A 293 -17.16 -20.97 -14.59
C ALA A 293 -15.99 -20.68 -15.55
N PRO A 294 -14.92 -21.49 -15.50
CA PRO A 294 -13.83 -21.34 -16.45
C PRO A 294 -14.30 -21.72 -17.86
N SER A 295 -13.83 -20.98 -18.86
CA SER A 295 -14.06 -21.27 -20.28
C SER A 295 -13.24 -22.49 -20.73
N ASP A 296 -12.04 -22.62 -20.18
CA ASP A 296 -11.08 -23.69 -20.46
C ASP A 296 -10.59 -24.30 -19.15
N GLY A 297 -10.18 -25.56 -19.16
CA GLY A 297 -9.63 -26.24 -17.97
C GLY A 297 -10.66 -26.59 -16.90
N THR A 298 -10.20 -26.74 -15.66
CA THR A 298 -11.06 -27.14 -14.53
C THR A 298 -10.75 -26.37 -13.27
N ILE A 299 -11.78 -26.13 -12.46
CA ILE A 299 -11.65 -25.58 -11.13
C ILE A 299 -12.35 -26.46 -10.10
N LYS A 300 -11.68 -26.69 -8.98
CA LYS A 300 -12.23 -27.40 -7.83
C LYS A 300 -12.18 -26.51 -6.62
N ILE A 301 -13.30 -26.46 -5.92
CA ILE A 301 -13.47 -25.61 -4.76
C ILE A 301 -13.50 -26.50 -3.51
N GLY A 302 -12.90 -26.00 -2.45
CA GLY A 302 -12.89 -26.60 -1.13
C GLY A 302 -14.30 -26.79 -0.58
N SER A 303 -14.44 -27.73 0.36
CA SER A 303 -15.70 -27.92 1.09
C SER A 303 -15.76 -27.01 2.31
N LYS A 304 -16.99 -26.57 2.64
CA LYS A 304 -17.29 -25.72 3.81
C LYS A 304 -16.55 -24.37 3.80
N LEU A 305 -16.48 -23.71 2.64
CA LEU A 305 -15.96 -22.35 2.57
C LEU A 305 -16.99 -21.35 3.11
N GLU A 306 -16.56 -20.55 4.07
CA GLU A 306 -17.26 -19.37 4.60
C GLU A 306 -16.49 -18.16 4.09
N ILE A 307 -16.99 -17.54 3.02
CA ILE A 307 -16.30 -16.51 2.26
C ILE A 307 -16.78 -15.14 2.72
N ALA A 308 -15.86 -14.28 3.13
CA ALA A 308 -16.13 -12.86 3.38
C ALA A 308 -15.49 -12.00 2.28
N TYR A 309 -16.31 -11.29 1.51
CA TYR A 309 -15.88 -10.45 0.39
C TYR A 309 -16.11 -8.96 0.72
N SER A 310 -15.04 -8.16 0.63
CA SER A 310 -15.05 -6.72 0.95
C SER A 310 -15.91 -5.83 0.02
N ASP A 311 -15.79 -5.96 -1.31
CA ASP A 311 -16.51 -5.15 -2.30
C ASP A 311 -18.04 -5.29 -2.22
N GLN A 312 -18.57 -6.45 -1.81
CA GLN A 312 -20.01 -6.65 -1.63
C GLN A 312 -20.62 -5.80 -0.50
N LEU A 313 -19.80 -5.26 0.42
CA LEU A 313 -20.26 -4.50 1.59
C LEU A 313 -20.19 -2.97 1.44
N ARG A 314 -19.51 -2.45 0.40
CA ARG A 314 -19.45 -0.99 0.13
C ARG A 314 -20.83 -0.37 -0.07
N GLY A 315 -21.85 -1.17 -0.38
CA GLY A 315 -23.23 -0.72 -0.58
C GLY A 315 -24.21 -0.86 0.61
N HIS A 316 -23.80 -1.30 1.81
CA HIS A 316 -24.75 -1.78 2.85
C HIS A 316 -24.53 -1.20 4.26
N LEU A 317 -24.33 0.11 4.38
CA LEU A 317 -24.56 0.83 5.63
C LEU A 317 -25.78 1.75 5.45
N ASP A 318 -26.78 1.59 6.32
CA ASP A 318 -27.92 2.50 6.40
C ASP A 318 -27.42 3.88 6.86
N PRO A 319 -27.54 4.95 6.03
CA PRO A 319 -27.05 6.28 6.36
C PRO A 319 -27.74 6.90 7.58
N GLU A 320 -29.00 6.52 7.83
CA GLU A 320 -29.81 7.05 8.93
C GLU A 320 -29.68 6.20 10.20
N GLY A 321 -29.27 4.94 10.08
CA GLY A 321 -28.97 4.06 11.21
C GLY A 321 -27.71 4.49 11.98
N THR A 322 -27.64 4.13 13.26
CA THR A 322 -26.41 4.34 14.05
C THR A 322 -25.31 3.36 13.63
N LEU A 323 -24.06 3.71 13.91
CA LEU A 323 -22.92 2.83 13.60
C LEU A 323 -23.05 1.46 14.28
N ILE A 324 -23.44 1.43 15.56
CA ILE A 324 -23.65 0.18 16.30
C ILE A 324 -24.77 -0.67 15.70
N ASP A 325 -25.87 -0.06 15.25
CA ASP A 325 -26.98 -0.78 14.63
C ASP A 325 -26.57 -1.40 13.29
N ASN A 326 -25.80 -0.64 12.50
CA ASN A 326 -25.35 -1.06 11.18
C ASN A 326 -24.37 -2.25 11.20
N ILE A 327 -23.54 -2.33 12.25
CA ILE A 327 -22.49 -3.36 12.40
C ILE A 327 -22.98 -4.54 13.23
N CYS A 328 -23.69 -4.27 14.34
CA CYS A 328 -24.05 -5.28 15.34
C CYS A 328 -25.53 -5.69 15.25
N GLY A 329 -26.31 -5.11 14.34
CA GLY A 329 -27.75 -5.35 14.25
C GLY A 329 -28.52 -4.86 15.48
N GLY A 330 -28.00 -3.86 16.19
CA GLY A 330 -28.58 -3.30 17.41
C GLY A 330 -28.40 -4.15 18.67
N GLN A 331 -27.53 -5.17 18.62
CA GLN A 331 -27.20 -5.97 19.80
C GLN A 331 -26.11 -5.30 20.65
N GLU A 332 -26.23 -5.38 21.97
CA GLU A 332 -25.20 -4.91 22.91
C GLU A 332 -23.96 -5.83 22.93
N PHE A 333 -24.13 -7.10 22.53
CA PHE A 333 -23.08 -8.10 22.49
C PHE A 333 -23.02 -8.76 21.12
N ILE A 334 -21.80 -8.96 20.63
CA ILE A 334 -21.50 -9.72 19.41
C ILE A 334 -20.83 -11.01 19.82
N GLU A 335 -21.13 -12.10 19.13
CA GLU A 335 -20.44 -13.37 19.30
C GLU A 335 -19.37 -13.51 18.22
N ILE A 336 -18.10 -13.57 18.63
CA ILE A 336 -16.95 -13.75 17.75
C ILE A 336 -16.19 -14.97 18.28
N ASP A 337 -15.99 -16.00 17.45
CA ASP A 337 -15.37 -17.28 17.84
C ASP A 337 -16.00 -17.94 19.08
N GLY A 338 -17.33 -17.85 19.21
CA GLY A 338 -18.06 -18.40 20.37
C GLY A 338 -17.84 -17.63 21.67
N LYS A 339 -17.18 -16.46 21.63
CA LYS A 339 -17.01 -15.56 22.78
C LYS A 339 -17.92 -14.35 22.62
N LYS A 340 -18.69 -14.04 23.67
CA LYS A 340 -19.49 -12.82 23.73
C LYS A 340 -18.60 -11.63 24.06
N ARG A 341 -18.59 -10.62 23.19
CA ARG A 341 -17.86 -9.36 23.37
C ARG A 341 -18.84 -8.20 23.28
N HIS A 342 -18.61 -7.14 24.08
CA HIS A 342 -19.48 -5.96 24.07
C HIS A 342 -19.25 -5.14 22.81
N ALA A 343 -20.32 -4.70 22.14
CA ALA A 343 -20.27 -4.01 20.85
C ALA A 343 -19.45 -2.71 20.90
N ILE A 344 -19.63 -1.89 21.95
CA ILE A 344 -18.82 -0.65 22.12
C ILE A 344 -17.33 -0.97 22.30
N GLY A 345 -17.00 -2.08 22.98
CA GLY A 345 -15.60 -2.48 23.16
C GLY A 345 -14.99 -2.93 21.84
N TYR A 346 -15.73 -3.73 21.07
CA TYR A 346 -15.33 -4.16 19.72
C TYR A 346 -15.11 -2.99 18.77
N LEU A 347 -16.07 -2.05 18.70
CA LEU A 347 -15.92 -0.85 17.87
C LEU A 347 -14.82 0.08 18.39
N GLY A 348 -14.56 0.08 19.70
CA GLY A 348 -13.42 0.74 20.29
C GLY A 348 -12.08 0.17 19.82
N ASP A 349 -11.99 -1.14 19.59
CA ASP A 349 -10.81 -1.75 18.97
C ASP A 349 -10.64 -1.23 17.53
N PHE A 350 -11.72 -0.98 16.78
CA PHE A 350 -11.68 -0.27 15.49
C PHE A 350 -11.56 1.25 15.65
N LEU A 351 -10.94 1.74 16.73
CA LEU A 351 -10.65 3.15 16.98
C LEU A 351 -11.88 4.08 16.94
N PHE A 352 -13.10 3.56 17.15
CA PHE A 352 -14.29 4.39 17.29
C PHE A 352 -14.47 4.84 18.74
N SER A 353 -14.54 6.14 18.95
CA SER A 353 -14.88 6.69 20.28
C SER A 353 -16.33 6.32 20.67
N PRO A 354 -16.65 6.20 21.97
CA PRO A 354 -17.99 5.83 22.43
C PRO A 354 -19.10 6.77 21.91
N ASP A 355 -18.80 8.05 21.73
CA ASP A 355 -19.72 9.04 21.17
C ASP A 355 -19.96 8.81 19.68
N ARG A 356 -18.90 8.43 18.93
CA ARG A 356 -18.99 8.10 17.49
C ARG A 356 -19.76 6.81 17.24
N VAL A 357 -19.65 5.81 18.13
CA VAL A 357 -20.39 4.54 18.02
C VAL A 357 -21.92 4.74 17.99
N ARG A 358 -22.41 5.81 18.62
CA ARG A 358 -23.84 6.14 18.68
C ARG A 358 -24.27 7.18 17.63
N ALA A 359 -23.34 7.68 16.83
CA ALA A 359 -23.63 8.65 15.79
C ALA A 359 -24.25 7.97 14.56
N PRO A 360 -25.09 8.70 13.78
CA PRO A 360 -25.56 8.23 12.49
C PRO A 360 -24.41 8.08 11.49
N THR A 361 -24.46 7.04 10.66
CA THR A 361 -23.40 6.72 9.68
C THR A 361 -23.16 7.85 8.68
N LYS A 362 -24.17 8.65 8.34
CA LYS A 362 -24.01 9.80 7.42
C LYS A 362 -23.00 10.85 7.88
N VAL A 363 -22.74 10.96 9.18
CA VAL A 363 -21.80 11.94 9.77
C VAL A 363 -20.34 11.47 9.67
N LEU A 364 -20.11 10.17 9.46
CA LEU A 364 -18.78 9.59 9.35
C LEU A 364 -18.09 10.05 8.06
N SER A 365 -16.79 10.33 8.18
CA SER A 365 -15.89 10.56 7.06
C SER A 365 -15.74 9.30 6.18
N GLY A 366 -15.20 9.46 4.96
CA GLY A 366 -14.97 8.32 4.06
C GLY A 366 -14.13 7.20 4.70
N GLY A 367 -13.00 7.56 5.33
CA GLY A 367 -12.16 6.61 6.05
C GLY A 367 -12.86 5.95 7.24
N GLU A 368 -13.62 6.70 8.05
CA GLU A 368 -14.43 6.13 9.13
C GLU A 368 -15.52 5.17 8.61
N ARG A 369 -16.11 5.45 7.44
CA ARG A 369 -17.09 4.54 6.81
C ARG A 369 -16.42 3.25 6.32
N ASN A 370 -15.25 3.33 5.71
CA ASN A 370 -14.52 2.13 5.30
C ASN A 370 -14.07 1.31 6.51
N ARG A 371 -13.62 1.97 7.59
CA ARG A 371 -13.32 1.31 8.87
C ARG A 371 -14.55 0.60 9.45
N ALA A 372 -15.73 1.21 9.35
CA ALA A 372 -16.99 0.60 9.76
C ALA A 372 -17.37 -0.63 8.92
N ILE A 373 -17.10 -0.59 7.61
CA ILE A 373 -17.29 -1.72 6.70
C ILE A 373 -16.35 -2.87 7.08
N LEU A 374 -15.08 -2.59 7.35
CA LEU A 374 -14.12 -3.59 7.81
C LEU A 374 -14.56 -4.20 9.14
N ALA A 375 -14.99 -3.39 10.11
CA ALA A 375 -15.55 -3.89 11.36
C ALA A 375 -16.75 -4.82 11.11
N LYS A 376 -17.66 -4.48 10.19
CA LYS A 376 -18.79 -5.34 9.81
C LYS A 376 -18.37 -6.62 9.09
N LEU A 377 -17.32 -6.59 8.28
CA LEU A 377 -16.78 -7.77 7.60
C LEU A 377 -16.25 -8.77 8.64
N PHE A 378 -15.52 -8.28 9.65
CA PHE A 378 -14.88 -9.12 10.66
C PHE A 378 -15.82 -9.61 11.79
N THR A 379 -17.09 -9.17 11.83
CA THR A 379 -18.09 -9.81 12.70
C THR A 379 -18.66 -11.10 12.10
N GLN A 380 -18.51 -11.31 10.79
CA GLN A 380 -18.98 -12.52 10.13
C GLN A 380 -17.94 -13.63 10.26
N PRO A 381 -18.33 -14.87 10.63
CA PRO A 381 -17.41 -15.99 10.62
C PRO A 381 -16.97 -16.27 9.18
N ALA A 382 -15.67 -16.24 8.93
CA ALA A 382 -15.09 -16.50 7.62
C ALA A 382 -13.80 -17.30 7.73
N ASN A 383 -13.62 -18.26 6.81
CA ASN A 383 -12.38 -19.04 6.68
C ASN A 383 -11.61 -18.70 5.39
N LEU A 384 -12.24 -17.96 4.47
CA LEU A 384 -11.62 -17.34 3.31
C LEU A 384 -11.99 -15.86 3.28
N LEU A 385 -10.99 -14.99 3.36
CA LEU A 385 -11.14 -13.55 3.29
C LEU A 385 -10.71 -13.04 1.91
N VAL A 386 -11.58 -12.30 1.23
CA VAL A 386 -11.31 -11.71 -0.08
C VAL A 386 -11.37 -10.19 0.01
N LEU A 387 -10.21 -9.57 -0.11
CA LEU A 387 -10.03 -8.13 -0.02
C LEU A 387 -9.64 -7.59 -1.40
N ASP A 388 -10.54 -6.84 -2.04
CA ASP A 388 -10.29 -6.21 -3.34
C ASP A 388 -10.08 -4.70 -3.13
N GLU A 389 -8.82 -4.27 -3.28
CA GLU A 389 -8.33 -2.91 -2.99
C GLU A 389 -8.79 -2.36 -1.62
N PRO A 390 -8.47 -3.06 -0.51
CA PRO A 390 -8.93 -2.65 0.82
C PRO A 390 -8.25 -1.38 1.33
N THR A 391 -7.07 -1.04 0.81
CA THR A 391 -6.29 0.14 1.20
C THR A 391 -6.86 1.45 0.65
N ASN A 392 -7.77 1.38 -0.34
CA ASN A 392 -8.38 2.57 -0.91
C ASN A 392 -9.20 3.34 0.13
N ASP A 393 -8.94 4.65 0.20
CA ASP A 393 -9.63 5.60 1.08
C ASP A 393 -9.52 5.27 2.58
N LEU A 394 -8.50 4.50 2.98
CA LEU A 394 -8.14 4.27 4.38
C LEU A 394 -7.06 5.25 4.83
N ASP A 395 -7.20 5.76 6.05
CA ASP A 395 -6.11 6.48 6.70
C ASP A 395 -5.00 5.52 7.18
N ILE A 396 -3.82 6.07 7.45
CA ILE A 396 -2.64 5.29 7.89
C ILE A 396 -2.96 4.46 9.15
N GLU A 397 -3.70 5.03 10.10
CA GLU A 397 -4.10 4.33 11.34
C GLU A 397 -5.00 3.12 11.06
N THR A 398 -5.99 3.22 10.16
CA THR A 398 -6.83 2.07 9.79
C THR A 398 -6.05 1.04 9.00
N LEU A 399 -5.11 1.49 8.15
CA LEU A 399 -4.28 0.60 7.37
C LEU A 399 -3.38 -0.26 8.27
N GLU A 400 -2.74 0.33 9.29
CA GLU A 400 -1.98 -0.39 10.32
C GLU A 400 -2.84 -1.40 11.07
N LEU A 401 -4.03 -0.97 11.48
CA LEU A 401 -4.99 -1.83 12.15
C LEU A 401 -5.41 -3.01 11.28
N LEU A 402 -5.63 -2.77 9.99
CA LEU A 402 -5.95 -3.83 9.04
C LEU A 402 -4.77 -4.81 8.85
N GLU A 403 -3.53 -4.32 8.80
CA GLU A 403 -2.34 -5.17 8.75
C GLU A 403 -2.27 -6.10 9.97
N GLU A 404 -2.45 -5.57 11.19
CA GLU A 404 -2.41 -6.35 12.44
C GLU A 404 -3.51 -7.43 12.44
N VAL A 405 -4.73 -7.05 12.08
CA VAL A 405 -5.91 -7.92 11.94
C VAL A 405 -5.64 -9.08 10.97
N LEU A 406 -5.05 -8.79 9.81
CA LEU A 406 -4.76 -9.80 8.80
C LEU A 406 -3.57 -10.70 9.17
N LEU A 407 -2.61 -10.17 9.92
CA LEU A 407 -1.50 -10.94 10.46
C LEU A 407 -1.96 -11.98 11.50
N GLU A 408 -2.95 -11.65 12.33
CA GLU A 408 -3.52 -12.58 13.32
C GLU A 408 -4.52 -13.57 12.73
N PHE A 409 -5.09 -13.27 11.55
CA PHE A 409 -6.09 -14.13 10.91
C PHE A 409 -5.50 -15.49 10.50
N LYS A 410 -6.18 -16.56 10.92
CA LYS A 410 -5.76 -17.97 10.72
C LYS A 410 -6.39 -18.63 9.49
N GLY A 411 -7.31 -17.95 8.82
CA GLY A 411 -7.91 -18.43 7.57
C GLY A 411 -7.03 -18.14 6.36
N THR A 412 -7.57 -18.40 5.18
CA THR A 412 -6.92 -18.06 3.90
C THR A 412 -7.26 -16.63 3.51
N ILE A 413 -6.30 -15.90 2.96
CA ILE A 413 -6.46 -14.51 2.52
C ILE A 413 -6.17 -14.43 1.02
N LEU A 414 -7.11 -13.86 0.27
CA LEU A 414 -6.91 -13.40 -1.10
C LEU A 414 -6.95 -11.88 -1.10
N LEU A 415 -5.83 -11.26 -1.41
CA LEU A 415 -5.67 -9.82 -1.34
C LEU A 415 -5.32 -9.25 -2.72
N VAL A 416 -6.10 -8.27 -3.17
CA VAL A 416 -5.74 -7.39 -4.27
C VAL A 416 -5.43 -6.03 -3.66
N SER A 417 -4.21 -5.56 -3.84
CA SER A 417 -3.83 -4.21 -3.39
C SER A 417 -2.77 -3.65 -4.31
N HIS A 418 -2.81 -2.34 -4.48
CA HIS A 418 -1.74 -1.56 -5.10
C HIS A 418 -0.69 -1.04 -4.10
N ASP A 419 -0.96 -1.16 -2.80
CA ASP A 419 -0.01 -0.79 -1.74
C ASP A 419 1.03 -1.90 -1.55
N ARG A 420 2.28 -1.58 -1.90
CA ARG A 420 3.41 -2.52 -1.87
C ARG A 420 3.86 -2.85 -0.44
N ASP A 421 3.83 -1.89 0.48
CA ASP A 421 4.22 -2.13 1.88
C ASP A 421 3.18 -2.99 2.60
N PHE A 422 1.90 -2.75 2.31
CA PHE A 422 0.81 -3.57 2.83
C PHE A 422 0.90 -5.02 2.35
N MET A 423 1.15 -5.20 1.05
CA MET A 423 1.35 -6.53 0.45
C MET A 423 2.55 -7.23 1.09
N ASP A 424 3.65 -6.51 1.34
CA ASP A 424 4.84 -7.11 1.93
C ASP A 424 4.68 -7.63 3.35
N ARG A 425 3.82 -6.99 4.13
CA ARG A 425 3.55 -7.39 5.52
C ARG A 425 2.58 -8.56 5.58
N VAL A 426 1.60 -8.63 4.69
CA VAL A 426 0.48 -9.58 4.80
C VAL A 426 0.68 -10.84 3.97
N VAL A 427 1.26 -10.73 2.77
CA VAL A 427 1.25 -11.78 1.75
C VAL A 427 2.48 -12.68 1.83
N THR A 428 2.29 -13.97 1.55
CA THR A 428 3.37 -14.98 1.48
C THR A 428 3.61 -15.54 0.07
N SER A 429 2.64 -15.39 -0.83
CA SER A 429 2.73 -15.82 -2.23
C SER A 429 2.00 -14.83 -3.13
N LEU A 430 2.50 -14.62 -4.35
CA LEU A 430 1.95 -13.69 -5.32
C LEU A 430 1.47 -14.41 -6.57
N LEU A 431 0.31 -13.98 -7.07
CA LEU A 431 -0.21 -14.30 -8.39
C LEU A 431 -0.08 -13.04 -9.25
N VAL A 432 0.90 -13.04 -10.14
CA VAL A 432 1.17 -11.91 -11.05
C VAL A 432 0.48 -12.18 -12.38
N ILE A 433 -0.41 -11.28 -12.79
CA ILE A 433 -1.12 -11.36 -14.07
C ILE A 433 -0.35 -10.53 -15.12
N ASN A 434 0.15 -11.22 -16.14
CA ASN A 434 0.85 -10.62 -17.27
C ASN A 434 -0.13 -10.03 -18.30
N GLU A 435 0.35 -9.20 -19.23
CA GLU A 435 -0.50 -8.61 -20.29
C GLU A 435 -1.14 -9.65 -21.21
N SER A 436 -0.53 -10.83 -21.34
CA SER A 436 -1.03 -11.96 -22.12
C SER A 436 -2.24 -12.64 -21.48
N GLY A 437 -2.56 -12.31 -20.21
CA GLY A 437 -3.54 -12.97 -19.36
C GLY A 437 -3.00 -14.22 -18.66
N GLU A 438 -1.70 -14.51 -18.80
CA GLU A 438 -1.04 -15.61 -18.08
C GLU A 438 -0.76 -15.23 -16.63
N ILE A 439 -0.91 -16.21 -15.74
CA ILE A 439 -0.70 -16.03 -14.31
C ILE A 439 0.58 -16.73 -13.91
N GLU A 440 1.48 -15.97 -13.30
CA GLU A 440 2.72 -16.47 -12.74
C GLU A 440 2.61 -16.50 -11.21
N GLU A 441 2.82 -17.69 -10.62
CA GLU A 441 2.84 -17.86 -9.17
C GLU A 441 4.27 -17.70 -8.65
N GLN A 442 4.44 -16.84 -7.65
CA GLN A 442 5.73 -16.45 -7.11
C GLN A 442 5.72 -16.56 -5.59
N ALA A 443 6.65 -17.34 -5.04
CA ALA A 443 6.81 -17.47 -3.60
C ALA A 443 7.60 -16.28 -3.04
N GLY A 444 7.08 -15.69 -1.96
CA GLY A 444 7.62 -14.50 -1.33
C GLY A 444 6.66 -13.32 -1.39
N ASN A 445 7.14 -12.19 -0.90
CA ASN A 445 6.38 -10.94 -0.91
C ASN A 445 6.63 -10.11 -2.19
N PHE A 446 6.08 -8.90 -2.26
CA PHE A 446 6.20 -8.03 -3.43
C PHE A 446 7.65 -7.58 -3.65
N SER A 447 8.36 -7.19 -2.59
CA SER A 447 9.77 -6.79 -2.70
C SER A 447 10.69 -7.95 -3.11
N ASP A 448 10.41 -9.17 -2.66
CA ASP A 448 11.15 -10.36 -3.06
C ASP A 448 11.02 -10.59 -4.57
N TRP A 449 9.80 -10.48 -5.09
CA TRP A 449 9.53 -10.60 -6.52
C TRP A 449 10.22 -9.48 -7.33
N GLU A 450 10.15 -8.23 -6.86
CA GLU A 450 10.84 -7.09 -7.47
C GLU A 450 12.37 -7.29 -7.49
N SER A 451 12.95 -7.77 -6.38
CA SER A 451 14.41 -8.00 -6.24
C SER A 451 14.94 -9.09 -7.18
N ARG A 452 14.11 -10.07 -7.53
CA ARG A 452 14.44 -11.13 -8.51
C ARG A 452 14.35 -10.67 -9.96
N GLY A 453 14.12 -9.37 -10.19
CA GLY A 453 13.97 -8.77 -11.52
C GLY A 453 12.53 -8.78 -12.03
N GLY A 454 11.55 -9.08 -11.16
CA GLY A 454 10.13 -8.95 -11.48
C GLY A 454 9.78 -7.50 -11.82
N THR A 455 9.44 -7.25 -13.08
CA THR A 455 8.97 -5.94 -13.51
C THR A 455 7.61 -6.11 -14.18
N LEU A 456 6.59 -5.44 -13.66
CA LEU A 456 5.34 -5.26 -14.40
C LEU A 456 5.69 -4.27 -15.51
N GLN A 457 5.90 -4.77 -16.74
CA GLN A 457 6.39 -3.99 -17.87
C GLN A 457 5.64 -2.64 -18.00
N SER A 458 6.41 -1.60 -18.35
CA SER A 458 5.96 -0.20 -18.38
C SER A 458 4.88 0.04 -19.44
N VAL A 459 4.18 1.16 -19.27
CA VAL A 459 2.96 1.53 -20.00
C VAL A 459 3.19 1.90 -21.48
N ASP A 460 4.45 1.93 -21.93
CA ASP A 460 4.85 2.42 -23.25
C ASP A 460 4.48 1.49 -24.42
N THR A 461 4.15 0.22 -24.16
CA THR A 461 3.93 -0.80 -25.22
C THR A 461 2.62 -0.67 -26.00
N ARG A 462 1.75 0.30 -25.68
CA ARG A 462 0.55 0.56 -26.51
C ARG A 462 0.86 1.39 -27.75
N ILE A 463 1.91 2.20 -27.73
CA ILE A 463 2.24 3.09 -28.86
C ILE A 463 2.81 2.29 -30.04
N ASP A 464 3.54 1.20 -29.78
CA ASP A 464 4.16 0.39 -30.84
C ASP A 464 3.21 -0.60 -31.54
N ARG A 465 1.98 -0.80 -31.07
CA ARG A 465 1.05 -1.79 -31.66
C ARG A 465 0.18 -1.24 -32.80
N LYS A 466 0.20 0.06 -33.10
CA LYS A 466 -0.58 0.65 -34.20
C LYS A 466 0.14 0.63 -35.57
N GLU A 467 1.45 0.33 -35.64
CA GLU A 467 2.19 0.35 -36.91
C GLU A 467 2.23 -0.99 -37.66
N ASP A 468 1.93 -2.13 -37.02
CA ASP A 468 2.05 -3.46 -37.68
C ASP A 468 0.77 -3.99 -38.35
N ALA A 469 -0.27 -3.16 -38.48
CA ALA A 469 -1.55 -3.56 -39.05
C ALA A 469 -1.82 -3.00 -40.46
N THR A 470 -0.83 -2.95 -41.36
CA THR A 470 -1.12 -2.76 -42.79
C THR A 470 -0.05 -3.34 -43.73
N GLN A 471 -0.47 -4.33 -44.55
CA GLN A 471 0.15 -4.84 -45.79
C GLN A 471 1.37 -5.76 -45.59
N LYS A 472 1.52 -6.96 -46.18
CA LYS A 472 0.85 -7.72 -47.28
C LYS A 472 1.43 -9.18 -47.32
N PRO A 473 1.18 -10.06 -48.32
CA PRO A 473 0.88 -11.49 -48.14
C PRO A 473 2.01 -12.51 -48.43
N GLU A 474 1.72 -13.77 -48.13
CA GLU A 474 2.36 -15.07 -48.48
C GLU A 474 3.14 -15.08 -49.82
N THR A 475 4.30 -15.73 -50.01
CA THR A 475 4.62 -17.19 -49.94
C THR A 475 6.17 -17.43 -50.10
N PRO A 476 6.75 -18.66 -50.11
CA PRO A 476 8.03 -18.98 -49.46
C PRO A 476 9.22 -19.24 -50.42
N ALA A 477 10.45 -19.18 -49.90
CA ALA A 477 11.53 -20.14 -50.19
C ALA A 477 12.86 -19.77 -49.48
N GLU A 478 13.51 -20.83 -49.03
CA GLU A 478 14.82 -21.05 -48.43
C GLU A 478 16.01 -20.65 -49.34
N VAL A 479 17.04 -19.94 -48.84
CA VAL A 479 18.48 -20.06 -49.22
C VAL A 479 19.38 -19.49 -48.08
N GLU A 480 20.51 -20.17 -47.87
CA GLU A 480 21.56 -20.11 -46.85
C GLU A 480 22.47 -18.84 -46.81
N THR A 481 22.80 -18.40 -45.58
CA THR A 481 24.10 -17.86 -45.01
C THR A 481 24.86 -16.68 -45.68
N PRO A 482 25.85 -15.99 -45.03
CA PRO A 482 26.44 -16.15 -43.69
C PRO A 482 26.61 -14.87 -42.83
N THR A 483 26.82 -15.10 -41.52
CA THR A 483 27.67 -14.42 -40.52
C THR A 483 28.13 -12.97 -40.75
N THR A 484 27.77 -12.08 -39.81
CA THR A 484 28.70 -11.13 -39.17
C THR A 484 28.20 -10.73 -37.80
N ALA A 485 29.06 -10.90 -36.80
CA ALA A 485 28.84 -10.60 -35.39
C ALA A 485 28.97 -9.10 -35.09
N ALA A 486 28.07 -8.59 -34.25
CA ALA A 486 28.33 -7.43 -33.40
C ALA A 486 27.64 -7.68 -32.04
N ALA A 487 28.41 -7.47 -30.97
CA ALA A 487 28.20 -8.00 -29.63
C ALA A 487 27.22 -7.16 -28.79
N SER A 488 26.36 -7.86 -28.04
CA SER A 488 25.64 -7.35 -26.86
C SER A 488 26.32 -7.83 -25.57
N PRO A 489 26.28 -7.05 -24.46
CA PRO A 489 26.92 -7.43 -23.21
C PRO A 489 26.14 -8.56 -22.54
N LYS A 490 26.85 -9.53 -21.98
CA LYS A 490 26.27 -10.67 -21.24
C LYS A 490 25.75 -10.23 -19.86
N PRO A 491 24.65 -10.82 -19.37
CA PRO A 491 24.24 -10.71 -17.96
C PRO A 491 25.25 -11.45 -17.06
N ALA A 492 25.43 -10.92 -15.84
CA ALA A 492 26.33 -11.47 -14.84
C ALA A 492 25.95 -12.92 -14.52
N SER A 493 26.91 -13.84 -14.69
CA SER A 493 26.76 -15.24 -14.34
C SER A 493 26.78 -15.43 -12.82
N VAL A 494 25.78 -16.10 -12.28
CA VAL A 494 25.79 -16.69 -10.93
C VAL A 494 27.10 -17.47 -10.75
N ARG A 495 27.89 -17.11 -9.75
CA ARG A 495 29.13 -17.81 -9.39
C ARG A 495 28.77 -19.25 -9.01
N LYS A 496 29.28 -20.24 -9.75
CA LYS A 496 29.27 -21.62 -9.28
C LYS A 496 30.30 -21.73 -8.15
N LEU A 497 29.81 -21.93 -6.92
CA LEU A 497 30.62 -22.17 -5.72
C LEU A 497 31.64 -23.29 -5.99
N SER A 498 32.90 -23.02 -5.65
CA SER A 498 33.97 -24.02 -5.75
C SER A 498 33.75 -25.16 -4.75
N TYR A 499 34.39 -26.31 -4.99
CA TYR A 499 34.33 -27.48 -4.08
C TYR A 499 34.78 -27.16 -2.64
N LYS A 500 35.59 -26.10 -2.46
CA LYS A 500 35.99 -25.62 -1.13
C LYS A 500 34.89 -24.80 -0.45
N GLU A 501 34.21 -23.94 -1.20
CA GLU A 501 33.13 -23.08 -0.70
C GLU A 501 31.85 -23.87 -0.40
N THR A 502 31.59 -24.96 -1.14
CA THR A 502 30.48 -25.88 -0.83
C THR A 502 30.69 -26.63 0.47
N ARG A 503 31.92 -27.07 0.73
CA ARG A 503 32.27 -27.71 2.00
C ARG A 503 32.29 -26.72 3.16
N GLU A 504 32.70 -25.49 2.92
CA GLU A 504 32.63 -24.39 3.90
C GLU A 504 31.17 -24.09 4.29
N LEU A 505 30.26 -24.05 3.31
CA LEU A 505 28.82 -23.89 3.54
C LEU A 505 28.23 -25.05 4.37
N GLU A 506 28.67 -26.30 4.12
CA GLU A 506 28.24 -27.46 4.91
C GLU A 506 28.73 -27.41 6.38
N ASP A 507 29.93 -26.87 6.64
CA ASP A 507 30.54 -26.83 7.98
C ASP A 507 30.12 -25.59 8.82
N LEU A 508 29.65 -24.51 8.19
CA LEU A 508 29.29 -23.24 8.85
C LEU A 508 28.11 -23.34 9.84
N PRO A 509 27.00 -24.05 9.54
CA PRO A 509 25.88 -24.19 10.49
C PRO A 509 26.27 -24.84 11.81
N ASP A 510 27.10 -25.88 11.78
CA ASP A 510 27.60 -26.55 12.98
C ASP A 510 28.52 -25.64 13.81
N ARG A 511 29.29 -24.79 13.13
CA ARG A 511 30.16 -23.80 13.79
C ARG A 511 29.36 -22.68 14.45
N ILE A 512 28.31 -22.19 13.78
CA ILE A 512 27.40 -21.17 14.34
C ILE A 512 26.72 -21.73 15.58
N ALA A 513 26.17 -22.96 15.52
CA ALA A 513 25.53 -23.60 16.66
C ALA A 513 26.46 -23.74 17.89
N GLN A 514 27.75 -24.04 17.67
CA GLN A 514 28.73 -24.10 18.76
C GLN A 514 29.04 -22.73 19.37
N LEU A 515 29.14 -21.68 18.53
CA LEU A 515 29.36 -20.31 18.99
C LEU A 515 28.15 -19.75 19.74
N GLU A 516 26.93 -20.07 19.31
CA GLU A 516 25.68 -19.72 20.01
C GLU A 516 25.60 -20.39 21.39
N GLU A 517 25.98 -21.67 21.49
CA GLU A 517 26.01 -22.39 22.76
C GLU A 517 27.08 -21.82 23.73
N GLU A 518 28.27 -21.48 23.21
CA GLU A 518 29.33 -20.83 23.99
C GLU A 518 28.91 -19.41 24.45
N GLN A 519 28.29 -18.63 23.57
CA GLN A 519 27.77 -17.29 23.88
C GLN A 519 26.70 -17.37 24.97
N ALA A 520 25.71 -18.25 24.83
CA ALA A 520 24.66 -18.42 25.82
C ALA A 520 25.20 -18.84 27.20
N ALA A 521 26.24 -19.69 27.23
CA ALA A 521 26.90 -20.09 28.47
C ALA A 521 27.68 -18.95 29.14
N LEU A 522 28.34 -18.09 28.35
CA LEU A 522 29.05 -16.91 28.85
C LEU A 522 28.08 -15.83 29.32
N GLU A 523 27.02 -15.56 28.57
CA GLU A 523 25.96 -14.62 28.94
C GLU A 523 25.28 -15.05 30.25
N ALA A 524 24.96 -16.34 30.40
CA ALA A 524 24.39 -16.86 31.64
C ALA A 524 25.31 -16.68 32.85
N LYS A 525 26.64 -16.74 32.67
CA LYS A 525 27.61 -16.44 33.73
C LYS A 525 27.66 -14.95 34.05
N THR A 526 27.62 -14.08 33.04
CA THR A 526 27.62 -12.61 33.24
C THR A 526 26.32 -12.08 33.83
N ALA A 527 25.21 -12.81 33.67
CA ALA A 527 23.90 -12.47 34.22
C ALA A 527 23.78 -12.73 35.74
N ASP A 528 24.72 -13.48 36.34
CA ASP A 528 24.73 -13.71 37.78
C ASP A 528 25.14 -12.42 38.53
N PRO A 529 24.32 -11.91 39.47
CA PRO A 529 24.63 -10.70 40.24
C PRO A 529 25.93 -10.77 41.05
N SER A 530 26.43 -11.98 41.32
CA SER A 530 27.68 -12.21 42.07
C SER A 530 28.93 -12.23 41.18
N PHE A 531 28.79 -12.33 39.86
CA PHE A 531 29.89 -12.43 38.90
C PHE A 531 30.78 -11.18 38.91
N PHE A 532 30.19 -9.98 38.90
CA PHE A 532 30.94 -8.72 38.97
C PHE A 532 31.58 -8.44 40.35
N ALA A 533 31.29 -9.27 41.35
CA ALA A 533 31.92 -9.21 42.68
C ALA A 533 33.05 -10.25 42.84
N GLY A 534 33.33 -11.05 41.81
CA GLY A 534 34.38 -12.07 41.78
C GLY A 534 35.78 -11.51 41.51
N ASP A 535 36.70 -12.40 41.16
CA ASP A 535 38.08 -12.03 40.83
C ASP A 535 38.14 -11.19 39.55
N SER A 536 38.89 -10.09 39.59
CA SER A 536 38.95 -9.12 38.49
C SER A 536 39.49 -9.76 37.21
N ASP A 537 40.46 -10.67 37.34
CA ASP A 537 41.07 -11.34 36.18
C ASP A 537 40.10 -12.33 35.53
N GLU A 538 39.25 -13.02 36.32
CA GLU A 538 38.23 -13.92 35.78
C GLU A 538 37.12 -13.18 35.07
N VAL A 539 36.68 -12.03 35.61
CA VAL A 539 35.65 -11.17 35.00
C VAL A 539 36.16 -10.58 33.68
N THR A 540 37.40 -10.08 33.64
CA THR A 540 37.96 -9.53 32.40
C THR A 540 38.11 -10.61 31.32
N ASN A 541 38.66 -11.79 31.67
CA ASN A 541 38.83 -12.88 30.72
C ASN A 541 37.50 -13.40 30.14
N THR A 542 36.43 -13.43 30.95
CA THR A 542 35.12 -13.90 30.50
C THR A 542 34.37 -12.87 29.66
N LEU A 543 34.53 -11.58 29.95
CA LEU A 543 34.02 -10.50 29.09
C LEU A 543 34.78 -10.44 27.75
N ASP A 544 36.11 -10.55 27.78
CA ASP A 544 36.92 -10.60 26.56
C ASP A 544 36.53 -11.80 25.69
N ARG A 545 36.36 -12.98 26.31
CA ARG A 545 35.90 -14.18 25.60
C ARG A 545 34.51 -14.02 25.00
N LEU A 546 33.58 -13.36 25.70
CA LEU A 546 32.23 -13.08 25.19
C LEU A 546 32.30 -12.16 23.96
N THR A 547 33.16 -11.13 24.00
CA THR A 547 33.36 -10.25 22.84
C THR A 547 33.98 -10.96 21.64
N GLU A 548 34.96 -11.87 21.86
CA GLU A 548 35.56 -12.69 20.80
C GLU A 548 34.56 -13.65 20.16
N VAL A 549 33.73 -14.31 20.97
CA VAL A 549 32.72 -15.26 20.50
C VAL A 549 31.64 -14.54 19.70
N SER A 550 31.16 -13.39 20.19
CA SER A 550 30.20 -12.54 19.46
C SER A 550 30.75 -12.10 18.11
N ALA A 551 31.99 -11.59 18.05
CA ALA A 551 32.61 -11.17 16.80
C ALA A 551 32.80 -12.35 15.81
N SER A 552 33.16 -13.53 16.33
CA SER A 552 33.33 -14.75 15.52
C SER A 552 31.99 -15.28 14.98
N LEU A 553 30.90 -15.09 15.73
CA LEU A 553 29.55 -15.46 15.33
C LEU A 553 29.04 -14.52 14.23
N ASP A 554 29.25 -13.21 14.38
CA ASP A 554 28.93 -12.22 13.35
C ASP A 554 29.68 -12.50 12.04
N GLU A 555 30.99 -12.80 12.11
CA GLU A 555 31.81 -13.17 10.94
C GLU A 555 31.31 -14.46 10.27
N ALA A 556 30.91 -15.47 11.06
CA ALA A 556 30.38 -16.72 10.52
C ALA A 556 29.00 -16.54 9.86
N LEU A 557 28.15 -15.67 10.39
CA LEU A 557 26.85 -15.32 9.82
C LEU A 557 26.99 -14.50 8.54
N GLU A 558 27.88 -13.50 8.51
CA GLU A 558 28.19 -12.75 7.29
C GLU A 558 28.71 -13.70 6.19
N ARG A 559 29.58 -14.65 6.56
CA ARG A 559 30.14 -15.62 5.62
C ARG A 559 29.10 -16.62 5.10
N LEU A 560 28.12 -17.01 5.91
CA LEU A 560 26.99 -17.83 5.49
C LEU A 560 26.14 -17.09 4.44
N ILE A 561 25.83 -15.82 4.70
CA ILE A 561 25.05 -14.96 3.80
C ILE A 561 25.78 -14.76 2.46
N GLU A 562 27.10 -14.57 2.48
CA GLU A 562 27.93 -14.44 1.27
C GLU A 562 27.97 -15.71 0.40
N LEU A 563 27.81 -16.89 1.01
CA LEU A 563 27.86 -18.18 0.31
C LEU A 563 26.48 -18.68 -0.13
N GLU A 564 25.40 -18.24 0.52
CA GLU A 564 24.00 -18.54 0.15
C GLU A 564 23.40 -17.55 -0.88
N GLY A 565 23.91 -16.31 -0.93
CA GLY A 565 23.51 -15.26 -1.89
C GLY A 565 24.29 -15.30 -3.20
#